data_AF-A0A832MIK8-F1
#
_entry.id   AF-A0A832MIK8-F1
#
_cell.length_a   1.000
_cell.length_b   1.000
_cell.length_c   1.000
_cell.angle_alpha   90.00
_cell.angle_beta   90.00
_cell.angle_gamma   90.00
#
_symmetry.space_group_name_H-M   'P 1'
#
loop_
_entity.id
_entity.type
_entity.pdbx_description
1 polymer ?
#
loop_
_entity_poly.entity_id
_entity_poly.type
_entity_poly.pdbx_seq_one_letter_code
_entity_poly.pdbx_strand_id
1 'polypeptide(L)'
;KIVAEGFKDPRLRYYKNETNIGGIANLDKGLRLARGKYIKMLMDDDLLKPHCLERQVEALENHPTAGVAMAPMELIDANDQRITPRFYIFRTMIYRFRYQVGDGLIDRKTIMREFLVHDYPCTVPSALLFRADAVRELGFLDPKAQFAVDLDLCMRMATKWDFYYHDEVLSSWRYLPDCHTAAQHVRGFPVEAFYYITRKALSNPETLKMFPESEHEKLRMDAEFFCTCRCLLNVLAAIRAPSWRLLWETLKIIHREDHYFWNKVRLPFWAAKQVWISLFPPQWPPARGG
;
A
#
# COMPACT_ATOMS: atom_id res chain seq x y z
N LYS A 1 15.85 -15.98 -23.07
CA LYS A 1 16.92 -14.96 -23.23
C LYS A 1 16.70 -13.91 -22.15
N ILE A 2 17.73 -13.53 -21.39
CA ILE A 2 17.57 -12.49 -20.34
C ILE A 2 17.44 -11.15 -21.07
N VAL A 3 16.27 -10.51 -20.96
CA VAL A 3 15.96 -9.25 -21.68
C VAL A 3 16.99 -8.16 -21.37
N ALA A 4 17.42 -8.06 -20.10
CA ALA A 4 18.39 -7.06 -19.64
C ALA A 4 19.77 -7.16 -20.34
N GLU A 5 20.23 -8.37 -20.72
CA GLU A 5 21.52 -8.56 -21.42
C GLU A 5 21.50 -7.99 -22.85
N GLY A 6 20.30 -7.70 -23.39
CA GLY A 6 20.15 -7.05 -24.70
C GLY A 6 20.40 -5.55 -24.69
N PHE A 7 20.51 -4.90 -23.53
CA PHE A 7 20.69 -3.46 -23.41
C PHE A 7 22.15 -3.11 -23.11
N LYS A 8 22.67 -2.05 -23.76
CA LYS A 8 24.02 -1.51 -23.54
C LYS A 8 24.04 -0.19 -22.75
N ASP A 9 22.94 0.15 -22.10
CA ASP A 9 22.82 1.41 -21.34
C ASP A 9 23.66 1.33 -20.05
N PRO A 10 24.67 2.21 -19.86
CA PRO A 10 25.56 2.16 -18.69
C PRO A 10 24.84 2.47 -17.36
N ARG A 11 23.62 3.01 -17.40
CA ARG A 11 22.79 3.24 -16.21
C ARG A 11 22.17 1.95 -15.69
N LEU A 12 22.06 0.92 -16.53
CA LEU A 12 21.47 -0.37 -16.17
C LEU A 12 22.52 -1.27 -15.51
N ARG A 13 22.17 -1.82 -14.35
CA ARG A 13 22.99 -2.80 -13.61
C ARG A 13 22.14 -4.02 -13.33
N TYR A 14 22.47 -5.14 -13.95
CA TYR A 14 21.73 -6.39 -13.80
C TYR A 14 22.40 -7.30 -12.76
N TYR A 15 21.59 -7.83 -11.85
CA TYR A 15 22.01 -8.74 -10.79
C TYR A 15 21.17 -10.01 -10.83
N LYS A 16 21.74 -11.10 -11.32
CA LYS A 16 21.10 -12.42 -11.30
C LYS A 16 21.32 -13.08 -9.95
N ASN A 17 20.27 -13.64 -9.36
CA ASN A 17 20.40 -14.51 -8.19
C ASN A 17 20.79 -15.93 -8.63
N GLU A 18 21.59 -16.62 -7.82
CA GLU A 18 21.95 -18.03 -8.08
C GLU A 18 20.73 -18.95 -8.00
N THR A 19 19.82 -18.64 -7.09
CA THR A 19 18.55 -19.35 -6.87
C THR A 19 17.37 -18.37 -6.80
N ASN A 20 16.15 -18.88 -6.92
CA ASN A 20 14.96 -18.08 -6.69
C ASN A 20 14.81 -17.80 -5.19
N ILE A 21 15.04 -16.53 -4.79
CA ILE A 21 14.94 -16.07 -3.40
C ILE A 21 13.55 -15.51 -3.04
N GLY A 22 12.59 -15.55 -3.97
CA GLY A 22 11.26 -14.97 -3.82
C GLY A 22 11.22 -13.45 -4.04
N GLY A 23 10.02 -12.92 -4.29
CA GLY A 23 9.81 -11.52 -4.69
C GLY A 23 10.26 -10.50 -3.64
N ILE A 24 9.96 -10.75 -2.36
CA ILE A 24 10.28 -9.82 -1.26
C ILE A 24 11.79 -9.72 -1.03
N ALA A 25 12.49 -10.86 -0.95
CA ALA A 25 13.93 -10.86 -0.77
C ALA A 25 14.64 -10.28 -2.00
N ASN A 26 14.08 -10.49 -3.20
CA ASN A 26 14.58 -9.86 -4.42
C ASN A 26 14.41 -8.33 -4.40
N LEU A 27 13.26 -7.84 -3.94
CA LEU A 27 12.99 -6.41 -3.79
C LEU A 27 13.91 -5.77 -2.75
N ASP A 28 14.07 -6.40 -1.58
CA ASP A 28 14.97 -5.95 -0.51
C ASP A 28 16.43 -5.91 -0.97
N LYS A 29 16.89 -6.94 -1.69
CA LYS A 29 18.22 -6.95 -2.33
C LYS A 29 18.38 -5.78 -3.30
N GLY A 30 17.38 -5.50 -4.12
CA GLY A 30 17.36 -4.35 -5.04
C GLY A 30 17.52 -3.01 -4.31
N LEU A 31 16.75 -2.80 -3.22
CA LEU A 31 16.84 -1.60 -2.39
C LEU A 31 18.23 -1.43 -1.78
N ARG A 32 18.85 -2.52 -1.30
CA ARG A 32 20.21 -2.49 -0.71
C ARG A 32 21.30 -2.20 -1.74
N LEU A 33 21.10 -2.58 -2.99
CA LEU A 33 22.04 -2.31 -4.09
C LEU A 33 21.92 -0.88 -4.65
N ALA A 34 20.84 -0.16 -4.32
CA ALA A 34 20.55 1.18 -4.82
C ALA A 34 21.54 2.22 -4.28
N ARG A 35 22.06 3.07 -5.19
CA ARG A 35 23.07 4.09 -4.91
C ARG A 35 22.59 5.53 -5.11
N GLY A 36 21.35 5.72 -5.57
CA GLY A 36 20.78 7.04 -5.81
C GLY A 36 20.49 7.83 -4.54
N LYS A 37 20.25 9.13 -4.71
CA LYS A 37 19.67 10.02 -3.67
C LYS A 37 18.22 9.61 -3.33
N TYR A 38 17.51 9.11 -4.33
CA TYR A 38 16.15 8.58 -4.21
C TYR A 38 16.11 7.11 -4.64
N ILE A 39 15.13 6.38 -4.10
CA ILE A 39 14.89 4.98 -4.42
C ILE A 39 13.42 4.80 -4.82
N LYS A 40 13.19 4.23 -6.00
CA LYS A 40 11.88 3.81 -6.48
C LYS A 40 11.86 2.30 -6.62
N MET A 41 10.84 1.66 -6.08
CA MET A 41 10.54 0.27 -6.39
C MET A 41 9.72 0.26 -7.67
N LEU A 42 10.07 -0.57 -8.65
CA LEU A 42 9.29 -0.71 -9.89
C LEU A 42 9.12 -2.20 -10.14
N MET A 43 7.86 -2.65 -10.15
CA MET A 43 7.52 -4.04 -10.47
C MET A 43 7.66 -4.26 -11.98
N ASP A 44 7.95 -5.51 -12.37
CA ASP A 44 8.22 -5.88 -13.75
C ASP A 44 6.96 -5.85 -14.65
N ASP A 45 5.78 -5.85 -14.05
CA ASP A 45 4.47 -5.71 -14.69
C ASP A 45 3.89 -4.28 -14.63
N ASP A 46 4.61 -3.31 -14.06
CA ASP A 46 4.15 -1.92 -13.93
C ASP A 46 4.82 -0.98 -14.94
N LEU A 47 4.14 0.13 -15.27
CA LEU A 47 4.65 1.20 -16.11
C LEU A 47 4.69 2.53 -15.35
N LEU A 48 5.72 3.33 -15.62
CA LEU A 48 5.78 4.73 -15.19
C LEU A 48 5.28 5.64 -16.29
N LYS A 49 4.55 6.70 -15.90
CA LYS A 49 4.28 7.81 -16.82
C LYS A 49 5.60 8.57 -17.10
N PRO A 50 5.74 9.19 -18.29
CA PRO A 50 7.00 9.83 -18.70
C PRO A 50 7.59 10.82 -17.67
N HIS A 51 6.74 11.58 -17.00
CA HIS A 51 7.10 12.61 -16.01
C HIS A 51 7.03 12.15 -14.55
N CYS A 52 6.80 10.85 -14.29
CA CYS A 52 6.65 10.30 -12.94
C CYS A 52 7.86 10.62 -12.04
N LEU A 53 9.07 10.32 -12.51
CA LEU A 53 10.29 10.53 -11.73
C LEU A 53 10.57 12.03 -11.52
N GLU A 54 10.34 12.85 -12.54
CA GLU A 54 10.52 14.30 -12.46
C GLU A 54 9.63 14.91 -11.38
N ARG A 55 8.32 14.64 -11.42
CA ARG A 55 7.35 15.14 -10.44
C ARG A 55 7.66 14.69 -9.01
N GLN A 56 7.96 13.40 -8.83
CA GLN A 56 8.24 12.86 -7.51
C GLN A 56 9.57 13.38 -6.93
N VAL A 57 10.59 13.55 -7.77
CA VAL A 57 11.86 14.17 -7.34
C VAL A 57 11.66 15.63 -6.99
N GLU A 58 10.98 16.40 -7.85
CA GLU A 58 10.66 17.82 -7.61
C GLU A 58 9.94 18.01 -6.26
N ALA A 59 8.92 17.19 -5.98
CA ALA A 59 8.19 17.24 -4.72
C ALA A 59 9.12 17.03 -3.52
N LEU A 60 10.01 16.03 -3.57
CA LEU A 60 10.94 15.76 -2.48
C LEU A 60 12.01 16.85 -2.34
N GLU A 61 12.55 17.39 -3.44
CA GLU A 61 13.52 18.50 -3.38
C GLU A 61 12.90 19.75 -2.75
N ASN A 62 11.65 20.08 -3.12
CA ASN A 62 10.95 21.26 -2.63
C ASN A 62 10.41 21.11 -1.19
N HIS A 63 10.28 19.88 -0.69
CA HIS A 63 9.79 19.57 0.66
C HIS A 63 10.79 18.69 1.42
N PRO A 64 11.84 19.28 2.04
CA PRO A 64 12.86 18.51 2.74
C PRO A 64 12.37 17.67 3.92
N THR A 65 11.20 18.00 4.51
CA THR A 65 10.59 17.18 5.58
C THR A 65 9.90 15.92 5.05
N ALA A 66 9.62 15.87 3.74
CA ALA A 66 9.02 14.72 3.10
C ALA A 66 10.06 13.64 2.80
N GLY A 67 9.80 12.43 3.28
CA GLY A 67 10.64 11.24 3.04
C GLY A 67 10.13 10.37 1.90
N VAL A 68 8.86 10.54 1.52
CA VAL A 68 8.17 9.73 0.51
C VAL A 68 7.31 10.62 -0.37
N ALA A 69 7.44 10.47 -1.70
CA ALA A 69 6.46 10.98 -2.66
C ALA A 69 5.61 9.82 -3.17
N MET A 70 4.31 10.01 -3.24
CA MET A 70 3.33 9.01 -3.65
C MET A 70 2.33 9.59 -4.64
N ALA A 71 1.77 8.74 -5.49
CA ALA A 71 0.82 9.12 -6.51
C ALA A 71 -0.20 8.00 -6.74
N PRO A 72 -1.42 8.31 -7.19
CA PRO A 72 -2.35 7.29 -7.64
C PRO A 72 -1.80 6.56 -8.87
N MET A 73 -2.30 5.34 -9.05
CA MET A 73 -1.96 4.44 -10.14
C MET A 73 -3.24 4.03 -10.86
N GLU A 74 -3.19 3.87 -12.18
CA GLU A 74 -4.29 3.31 -12.95
C GLU A 74 -4.10 1.82 -13.25
N LEU A 75 -5.20 1.14 -13.57
CA LEU A 75 -5.17 -0.24 -14.03
C LEU A 75 -5.21 -0.28 -15.55
N ILE A 76 -4.33 -1.06 -16.16
CA ILE A 76 -4.30 -1.29 -17.62
C ILE A 76 -4.35 -2.78 -17.92
N ASP A 77 -4.84 -3.15 -19.11
CA ASP A 77 -4.84 -4.53 -19.60
C ASP A 77 -3.52 -4.92 -20.28
N ALA A 78 -3.47 -6.12 -20.86
CA ALA A 78 -2.29 -6.62 -21.59
C ALA A 78 -1.92 -5.78 -22.83
N ASN A 79 -2.83 -4.94 -23.33
CA ASN A 79 -2.67 -4.08 -24.51
C ASN A 79 -2.52 -2.59 -24.14
N ASP A 80 -2.14 -2.28 -22.89
CA ASP A 80 -2.03 -0.92 -22.36
C ASP A 80 -3.34 -0.12 -22.32
N GLN A 81 -4.48 -0.78 -22.48
CA GLN A 81 -5.77 -0.10 -22.42
C GLN A 81 -6.23 0.05 -20.97
N ARG A 82 -6.66 1.25 -20.60
CA ARG A 82 -7.15 1.54 -19.26
C ARG A 82 -8.37 0.68 -18.93
N ILE A 83 -8.25 -0.10 -17.87
CA ILE A 83 -9.36 -0.81 -17.27
C ILE A 83 -10.04 0.17 -16.32
N THR A 84 -11.30 0.50 -16.59
CA THR A 84 -12.13 1.18 -15.58
C THR A 84 -12.59 0.11 -14.60
N PRO A 85 -12.13 0.13 -13.34
CA PRO A 85 -12.52 -0.91 -12.41
C PRO A 85 -13.98 -0.69 -12.00
N ARG A 86 -14.93 -1.30 -12.73
CA ARG A 86 -16.34 -1.31 -12.35
C ARG A 86 -16.61 -2.06 -11.03
N PHE A 87 -15.64 -2.80 -10.48
CA PHE A 87 -15.87 -3.78 -9.42
C PHE A 87 -14.80 -3.86 -8.31
N TYR A 88 -14.15 -2.74 -7.96
CA TYR A 88 -13.42 -2.68 -6.68
C TYR A 88 -14.40 -2.48 -5.51
N ILE A 89 -15.23 -3.49 -5.23
CA ILE A 89 -16.34 -3.43 -4.24
C ILE A 89 -15.87 -3.13 -2.80
N PHE A 90 -14.56 -3.08 -2.55
CA PHE A 90 -13.97 -2.77 -1.24
C PHE A 90 -12.69 -1.94 -1.35
N ARG A 91 -12.46 -1.33 -2.52
CA ARG A 91 -11.23 -0.60 -2.86
C ARG A 91 -11.62 0.77 -3.40
N THR A 92 -12.28 1.56 -2.54
CA THR A 92 -12.58 2.99 -2.77
C THR A 92 -11.32 3.88 -2.72
N MET A 93 -10.15 3.26 -2.53
CA MET A 93 -8.78 3.77 -2.44
C MET A 93 -8.44 5.06 -3.20
N ILE A 94 -8.90 5.20 -4.45
CA ILE A 94 -8.50 6.33 -5.31
C ILE A 94 -9.25 7.62 -4.96
N TYR A 95 -10.43 7.51 -4.39
CA TYR A 95 -11.35 8.64 -4.32
C TYR A 95 -11.19 9.39 -3.00
N ARG A 96 -11.44 8.75 -1.86
CA ARG A 96 -11.51 9.46 -0.57
C ARG A 96 -10.23 10.23 -0.21
N PHE A 97 -9.05 9.64 -0.41
CA PHE A 97 -7.79 10.27 -0.01
C PHE A 97 -7.38 11.41 -0.96
N ARG A 98 -7.55 11.20 -2.27
CA ARG A 98 -7.37 12.23 -3.31
C ARG A 98 -8.18 13.49 -2.99
N TYR A 99 -9.43 13.32 -2.53
CA TYR A 99 -10.31 14.42 -2.16
C TYR A 99 -9.96 15.11 -0.84
N GLN A 100 -9.19 14.46 0.05
CA GLN A 100 -8.86 15.00 1.37
C GLN A 100 -7.58 15.83 1.38
N VAL A 101 -6.63 15.52 0.50
CA VAL A 101 -5.29 16.13 0.51
C VAL A 101 -5.06 17.09 -0.66
N GLY A 102 -5.49 16.72 -1.87
CA GLY A 102 -5.02 17.41 -3.09
C GLY A 102 -3.52 17.20 -3.35
N ASP A 103 -2.95 17.86 -4.36
CA ASP A 103 -1.51 17.80 -4.64
C ASP A 103 -0.76 18.58 -3.54
N GLY A 104 -0.01 17.90 -2.67
CA GLY A 104 0.62 18.58 -1.55
C GLY A 104 1.24 17.70 -0.47
N LEU A 105 1.81 18.40 0.52
CA LEU A 105 2.45 17.83 1.70
C LEU A 105 1.40 17.30 2.69
N ILE A 106 1.71 16.15 3.29
CA ILE A 106 0.93 15.49 4.33
C ILE A 106 1.83 15.29 5.54
N ASP A 107 1.42 15.83 6.68
CA ASP A 107 2.16 15.65 7.91
C ASP A 107 2.15 14.17 8.36
N ARG A 108 3.25 13.77 8.97
CA ARG A 108 3.49 12.39 9.41
C ARG A 108 2.40 11.83 10.36
N LYS A 109 1.75 12.66 11.18
CA LYS A 109 0.68 12.21 12.09
C LYS A 109 -0.60 11.90 11.32
N THR A 110 -0.97 12.75 10.36
CA THR A 110 -2.12 12.54 9.50
C THR A 110 -1.95 11.26 8.68
N ILE A 111 -0.82 11.09 7.98
CA ILE A 111 -0.60 9.89 7.16
C ILE A 111 -0.50 8.61 8.02
N MET A 112 0.12 8.67 9.20
CA MET A 112 0.15 7.54 10.14
C MET A 112 -1.26 7.12 10.54
N ARG A 113 -2.13 8.08 10.88
CA ARG A 113 -3.53 7.79 11.20
C ARG A 113 -4.24 7.14 10.01
N GLU A 114 -4.03 7.64 8.81
CA GLU A 114 -4.62 7.07 7.60
C GLU A 114 -4.17 5.63 7.35
N PHE A 115 -2.89 5.31 7.53
CA PHE A 115 -2.40 3.93 7.42
C PHE A 115 -3.01 2.98 8.46
N LEU A 116 -3.23 3.47 9.69
CA LEU A 116 -3.74 2.69 10.82
C LEU A 116 -5.24 2.41 10.72
N VAL A 117 -6.05 3.43 10.44
CA VAL A 117 -7.52 3.33 10.60
C VAL A 117 -8.31 3.52 9.30
N HIS A 118 -7.64 3.81 8.19
CA HIS A 118 -8.29 4.05 6.91
C HIS A 118 -7.65 3.29 5.75
N ASP A 119 -8.41 3.27 4.64
CA ASP A 119 -7.98 2.57 3.45
C ASP A 119 -6.79 3.28 2.80
N TYR A 120 -5.94 2.41 2.27
CA TYR A 120 -4.55 2.58 1.93
C TYR A 120 -4.32 3.75 0.94
N PRO A 121 -3.68 4.87 1.34
CA PRO A 121 -3.41 5.96 0.40
C PRO A 121 -2.24 5.60 -0.51
N CYS A 122 -2.55 5.00 -1.66
CA CYS A 122 -1.61 4.78 -2.78
C CYS A 122 -0.32 4.00 -2.42
N THR A 123 -0.53 3.05 -1.52
CA THR A 123 0.21 1.83 -1.22
C THR A 123 0.63 0.89 -2.35
N VAL A 124 1.34 1.30 -3.39
CA VAL A 124 1.84 0.33 -4.39
C VAL A 124 3.32 0.61 -4.62
N PRO A 125 4.22 -0.39 -4.59
CA PRO A 125 5.66 -0.13 -4.69
C PRO A 125 6.04 0.82 -5.84
N SER A 126 5.45 0.63 -7.03
CA SER A 126 5.66 1.46 -8.22
C SER A 126 5.09 2.87 -8.16
N ALA A 127 4.21 3.16 -7.21
CA ALA A 127 3.67 4.50 -6.96
C ALA A 127 4.55 5.33 -6.01
N LEU A 128 5.53 4.72 -5.35
CA LEU A 128 6.30 5.36 -4.28
C LEU A 128 7.70 5.77 -4.76
N LEU A 129 8.19 6.91 -4.28
CA LEU A 129 9.58 7.32 -4.36
C LEU A 129 10.05 7.69 -2.95
N PHE A 130 11.16 7.10 -2.51
CA PHE A 130 11.69 7.30 -1.17
C PHE A 130 12.99 8.10 -1.21
N ARG A 131 13.23 8.92 -0.18
CA ARG A 131 14.56 9.39 0.17
C ARG A 131 15.44 8.20 0.59
N ALA A 132 16.59 8.05 -0.06
CA ALA A 132 17.43 6.87 0.13
C ALA A 132 18.08 6.79 1.51
N ASP A 133 18.47 7.93 2.07
CA ASP A 133 19.00 8.07 3.43
C ASP A 133 17.95 7.71 4.49
N ALA A 134 16.70 8.16 4.33
CA ALA A 134 15.60 7.83 5.22
C ALA A 134 15.31 6.32 5.26
N VAL A 135 15.32 5.63 4.11
CA VAL A 135 15.19 4.16 4.06
C VAL A 135 16.36 3.46 4.75
N ARG A 136 17.59 3.95 4.57
CA ARG A 136 18.77 3.38 5.25
C ARG A 136 18.72 3.59 6.76
N GLU A 137 18.26 4.76 7.21
CA GLU A 137 18.12 5.11 8.62
C GLU A 137 17.07 4.23 9.32
N LEU A 138 15.91 4.02 8.69
CA LEU A 138 14.79 3.28 9.27
C LEU A 138 14.86 1.77 9.04
N GLY A 139 15.85 1.32 8.25
CA GLY A 139 15.98 -0.05 7.79
C GLY A 139 15.18 -0.34 6.52
N PHE A 140 15.64 -1.34 5.76
CA PHE A 140 15.02 -1.78 4.50
C PHE A 140 13.70 -2.56 4.74
N LEU A 141 13.39 -3.59 3.97
CA LEU A 141 12.12 -4.30 4.11
C LEU A 141 12.16 -5.28 5.27
N ASP A 142 11.03 -5.41 5.96
CA ASP A 142 10.81 -6.45 6.95
C ASP A 142 10.13 -7.66 6.28
N PRO A 143 10.80 -8.82 6.12
CA PRO A 143 10.20 -9.97 5.45
C PRO A 143 8.96 -10.51 6.18
N LYS A 144 8.77 -10.21 7.46
CA LYS A 144 7.55 -10.60 8.22
C LYS A 144 6.31 -9.83 7.77
N ALA A 145 6.47 -8.68 7.11
CA ALA A 145 5.37 -7.90 6.52
C ALA A 145 4.83 -8.53 5.22
N GLN A 146 5.50 -9.56 4.68
CA GLN A 146 5.05 -10.35 3.53
C GLN A 146 4.64 -9.48 2.32
N PHE A 147 3.41 -9.60 1.81
CA PHE A 147 2.95 -8.85 0.64
C PHE A 147 2.77 -7.34 0.91
N ALA A 148 2.70 -6.93 2.18
CA ALA A 148 2.50 -5.55 2.62
C ALA A 148 3.80 -4.91 3.14
N VAL A 149 4.95 -5.31 2.58
CA VAL A 149 6.28 -4.77 2.93
C VAL A 149 6.42 -3.28 2.65
N ASP A 150 5.70 -2.79 1.65
CA ASP A 150 5.57 -1.36 1.35
C ASP A 150 4.78 -0.62 2.44
N LEU A 151 3.70 -1.20 2.99
CA LEU A 151 2.98 -0.62 4.13
C LEU A 151 3.91 -0.45 5.32
N ASP A 152 4.62 -1.53 5.66
CA ASP A 152 5.51 -1.55 6.81
C ASP A 152 6.57 -0.46 6.69
N LEU A 153 7.18 -0.34 5.51
CA LEU A 153 8.16 0.71 5.24
C LEU A 153 7.50 2.09 5.34
N CYS A 154 6.34 2.31 4.74
CA CYS A 154 5.61 3.58 4.81
C CYS A 154 5.21 3.97 6.25
N MET A 155 4.71 3.03 7.07
CA MET A 155 4.43 3.31 8.49
C MET A 155 5.70 3.66 9.26
N ARG A 156 6.83 2.98 8.99
CA ARG A 156 8.11 3.34 9.60
C ARG A 156 8.60 4.72 9.15
N MET A 157 8.46 5.05 7.86
CA MET A 157 8.76 6.39 7.33
C MET A 157 7.94 7.45 8.04
N ALA A 158 6.63 7.22 8.22
CA ALA A 158 5.71 8.11 8.93
C ALA A 158 6.03 8.30 10.42
N THR A 159 6.98 7.57 11.00
CA THR A 159 7.47 7.88 12.36
C THR A 159 8.34 9.14 12.41
N LYS A 160 8.99 9.49 11.28
CA LYS A 160 9.98 10.58 11.22
C LYS A 160 9.73 11.57 10.10
N TRP A 161 9.18 11.13 8.98
CA TRP A 161 9.10 11.88 7.74
C TRP A 161 7.67 12.15 7.33
N ASP A 162 7.45 13.34 6.77
CA ASP A 162 6.21 13.69 6.09
C ASP A 162 6.14 12.99 4.72
N PHE A 163 4.99 13.10 4.06
CA PHE A 163 4.74 12.51 2.75
C PHE A 163 4.30 13.61 1.79
N TYR A 164 4.61 13.46 0.51
CA TYR A 164 4.03 14.30 -0.54
C TYR A 164 3.10 13.44 -1.41
N TYR A 165 1.87 13.90 -1.61
CA TYR A 165 0.89 13.25 -2.47
C TYR A 165 0.70 14.04 -3.74
N HIS A 166 0.83 13.39 -4.90
CA HIS A 166 0.47 13.96 -6.18
C HIS A 166 -0.99 13.67 -6.51
N ASP A 167 -1.75 14.69 -6.88
CA ASP A 167 -3.12 14.54 -7.38
C ASP A 167 -3.16 14.21 -8.89
N GLU A 168 -2.25 13.33 -9.29
CA GLU A 168 -2.05 12.94 -10.68
C GLU A 168 -1.66 11.46 -10.77
N VAL A 169 -2.22 10.74 -11.74
CA VAL A 169 -1.82 9.35 -11.98
C VAL A 169 -0.43 9.32 -12.62
N LEU A 170 0.57 8.82 -11.90
CA LEU A 170 1.97 8.77 -12.35
C LEU A 170 2.49 7.36 -12.68
N SER A 171 1.69 6.33 -12.45
CA SER A 171 2.02 4.96 -12.83
C SER A 171 0.79 4.17 -13.27
N SER A 172 1.04 3.04 -13.92
CA SER A 172 0.01 2.09 -14.34
C SER A 172 0.40 0.69 -13.90
N TRP A 173 -0.55 -0.07 -13.34
CA TRP A 173 -0.40 -1.49 -13.07
C TRP A 173 -1.05 -2.30 -14.17
N ARG A 174 -0.30 -3.24 -14.75
CA ARG A 174 -0.82 -4.16 -15.73
C ARG A 174 -1.50 -5.34 -15.06
N TYR A 175 -2.81 -5.46 -15.28
CA TYR A 175 -3.53 -6.64 -14.90
C TYR A 175 -3.20 -7.79 -15.87
N LEU A 176 -2.48 -8.79 -15.36
CA LEU A 176 -2.29 -10.07 -16.02
C LEU A 176 -2.91 -11.17 -15.14
N PRO A 177 -3.72 -12.09 -15.71
CA PRO A 177 -4.39 -13.13 -14.92
C PRO A 177 -3.43 -13.99 -14.07
N ASP A 178 -2.20 -14.19 -14.55
CA ASP A 178 -1.19 -15.04 -13.92
C ASP A 178 -0.15 -14.27 -13.09
N CYS A 179 -0.30 -12.95 -12.92
CA CYS A 179 0.63 -12.20 -12.06
C CYS A 179 0.42 -12.53 -10.59
N HIS A 180 1.46 -12.27 -9.77
CA HIS A 180 1.48 -12.63 -8.36
C HIS A 180 0.26 -12.08 -7.59
N THR A 181 -0.06 -10.80 -7.79
CA THR A 181 -1.17 -10.13 -7.12
C THR A 181 -2.53 -10.64 -7.60
N ALA A 182 -2.69 -10.91 -8.90
CA ALA A 182 -3.93 -11.49 -9.43
C ALA A 182 -4.19 -12.87 -8.82
N ALA A 183 -3.16 -13.71 -8.70
CA ALA A 183 -3.28 -15.01 -8.04
C ALA A 183 -3.72 -14.90 -6.57
N GLN A 184 -3.28 -13.88 -5.83
CA GLN A 184 -3.72 -13.64 -4.44
C GLN A 184 -5.19 -13.24 -4.35
N HIS A 185 -5.74 -12.52 -5.33
CA HIS A 185 -7.17 -12.22 -5.38
C HIS A 185 -8.07 -13.45 -5.58
N VAL A 186 -7.50 -14.60 -5.94
CA VAL A 186 -8.18 -15.89 -6.09
C VAL A 186 -7.86 -16.82 -4.92
N ARG A 187 -6.58 -16.92 -4.53
CA ARG A 187 -6.10 -17.88 -3.51
C ARG A 187 -6.18 -17.35 -2.08
N GLY A 188 -6.35 -16.05 -1.91
CA GLY A 188 -6.25 -15.35 -0.63
C GLY A 188 -4.87 -14.73 -0.40
N PHE A 189 -4.87 -13.71 0.44
CA PHE A 189 -3.71 -13.00 0.97
C PHE A 189 -3.38 -13.54 2.37
N PRO A 190 -2.12 -13.46 2.79
CA PRO A 190 -1.76 -13.78 4.18
C PRO A 190 -2.08 -12.57 5.08
N VAL A 191 -3.36 -12.40 5.37
CA VAL A 191 -3.95 -11.20 5.99
C VAL A 191 -3.47 -10.91 7.41
N GLU A 192 -2.84 -11.87 8.09
CA GLU A 192 -2.13 -11.67 9.35
C GLU A 192 -1.05 -10.57 9.27
N ALA A 193 -0.47 -10.38 8.09
CA ALA A 193 0.52 -9.33 7.87
C ALA A 193 -0.02 -7.95 8.29
N PHE A 194 -1.31 -7.66 8.08
CA PHE A 194 -1.91 -6.38 8.49
C PHE A 194 -1.91 -6.18 10.00
N TYR A 195 -2.23 -7.22 10.78
CA TYR A 195 -2.18 -7.15 12.24
C TYR A 195 -0.74 -7.00 12.73
N TYR A 196 0.18 -7.77 12.14
CA TYR A 196 1.60 -7.70 12.49
C TYR A 196 2.14 -6.28 12.31
N ILE A 197 1.95 -5.69 11.13
CA ILE A 197 2.44 -4.35 10.79
C ILE A 197 1.79 -3.29 11.68
N THR A 198 0.47 -3.38 11.89
CA THR A 198 -0.29 -2.43 12.71
C THR A 198 0.16 -2.47 14.18
N ARG A 199 0.32 -3.65 14.76
CA ARG A 199 0.81 -3.81 16.14
C ARG A 199 2.26 -3.37 16.28
N LYS A 200 3.09 -3.65 15.28
CA LYS A 200 4.47 -3.13 15.21
C LYS A 200 4.51 -1.61 15.18
N ALA A 201 3.61 -0.96 14.44
CA ALA A 201 3.50 0.50 14.42
C ALA A 201 3.02 1.05 15.77
N LEU A 202 2.01 0.42 16.39
CA LEU A 202 1.42 0.86 17.66
C LEU A 202 2.25 0.50 18.91
N SER A 203 3.23 -0.41 18.79
CA SER A 203 4.21 -0.67 19.84
C SER A 203 5.42 0.27 19.79
N ASN A 204 5.58 1.03 18.70
CA ASN A 204 6.63 2.02 18.58
C ASN A 204 6.28 3.29 19.40
N PRO A 205 7.11 3.69 20.39
CA PRO A 205 6.86 4.88 21.18
C PRO A 205 6.73 6.17 20.35
N GLU A 206 7.47 6.30 19.25
CA GLU A 206 7.40 7.47 18.38
C GLU A 206 6.04 7.60 17.70
N THR A 207 5.40 6.49 17.34
CA THR A 207 4.03 6.48 16.82
C THR A 207 3.04 6.93 17.89
N LEU A 208 3.12 6.36 19.09
CA LEU A 208 2.16 6.68 20.16
C LEU A 208 2.26 8.14 20.61
N LYS A 209 3.46 8.73 20.63
CA LYS A 209 3.67 10.16 20.92
C LYS A 209 2.97 11.11 19.94
N MET A 210 2.59 10.65 18.74
CA MET A 210 1.85 11.46 17.77
C MET A 210 0.40 11.71 18.19
N PHE A 211 -0.14 10.85 19.05
CA PHE A 211 -1.53 10.84 19.46
C PHE A 211 -1.66 11.10 20.97
N PRO A 212 -2.67 11.87 21.42
CA PRO A 212 -2.93 12.04 22.84
C PRO A 212 -3.12 10.69 23.53
N GLU A 213 -2.62 10.52 24.75
CA GLU A 213 -2.76 9.27 25.51
C GLU A 213 -4.23 8.84 25.68
N SER A 214 -5.14 9.82 25.81
CA SER A 214 -6.59 9.60 25.86
C SER A 214 -7.17 8.94 24.60
N GLU A 215 -6.49 9.03 23.46
CA GLU A 215 -6.91 8.39 22.20
C GLU A 215 -6.32 6.99 21.98
N HIS A 216 -5.30 6.58 22.76
CA HIS A 216 -4.51 5.38 22.44
C HIS A 216 -5.35 4.11 22.37
N GLU A 217 -6.26 3.90 23.32
CA GLU A 217 -7.09 2.69 23.33
C GLU A 217 -8.06 2.65 22.17
N LYS A 218 -8.71 3.79 21.88
CA LYS A 218 -9.60 3.91 20.72
C LYS A 218 -8.84 3.69 19.41
N LEU A 219 -7.63 4.23 19.30
CA LEU A 219 -6.76 4.06 18.13
C LEU A 219 -6.39 2.59 17.91
N ARG A 220 -6.03 1.85 18.97
CA ARG A 220 -5.76 0.41 18.88
C ARG A 220 -6.97 -0.36 18.40
N MET A 221 -8.13 -0.14 19.02
CA MET A 221 -9.38 -0.80 18.64
C MET A 221 -9.75 -0.52 17.16
N ASP A 222 -9.63 0.74 16.73
CA ASP A 222 -9.94 1.15 15.35
C ASP A 222 -8.93 0.60 14.34
N ALA A 223 -7.65 0.49 14.70
CA ALA A 223 -6.63 -0.06 13.82
C ALA A 223 -6.74 -1.59 13.67
N GLU A 224 -7.03 -2.31 14.75
CA GLU A 224 -7.30 -3.76 14.67
C GLU A 224 -8.58 -4.05 13.88
N PHE A 225 -9.62 -3.23 14.06
CA PHE A 225 -10.81 -3.34 13.23
C PHE A 225 -10.50 -3.14 11.76
N PHE A 226 -9.66 -2.17 11.46
CA PHE A 226 -9.30 -1.93 10.07
C PHE A 226 -8.51 -3.09 9.46
N CYS A 227 -7.68 -3.78 10.26
CA CYS A 227 -7.09 -5.06 9.86
C CYS A 227 -8.17 -6.11 9.57
N THR A 228 -9.18 -6.24 10.44
CA THR A 228 -10.35 -7.12 10.23
C THR A 228 -11.09 -6.78 8.93
N CYS A 229 -11.30 -5.51 8.63
CA CYS A 229 -11.89 -5.06 7.37
C CYS A 229 -11.07 -5.52 6.16
N ARG A 230 -9.74 -5.42 6.22
CA ARG A 230 -8.84 -5.88 5.15
C ARG A 230 -8.85 -7.41 5.00
N CYS A 231 -9.18 -8.18 6.05
CA CYS A 231 -9.38 -9.63 5.92
C CYS A 231 -10.54 -9.99 4.98
N LEU A 232 -11.51 -9.08 4.74
CA LEU A 232 -12.59 -9.32 3.79
C LEU A 232 -12.09 -9.50 2.34
N LEU A 233 -10.85 -9.10 2.02
CA LEU A 233 -10.22 -9.44 0.75
C LEU A 233 -10.22 -10.96 0.50
N ASN A 234 -9.97 -11.77 1.55
CA ASN A 234 -10.01 -13.22 1.45
C ASN A 234 -11.43 -13.78 1.39
N VAL A 235 -12.40 -13.12 2.02
CA VAL A 235 -13.82 -13.46 1.88
C VAL A 235 -14.24 -13.34 0.41
N LEU A 236 -13.82 -12.27 -0.27
CA LEU A 236 -14.10 -12.08 -1.70
C LEU A 236 -13.37 -13.10 -2.57
N ALA A 237 -12.11 -13.39 -2.26
CA ALA A 237 -11.37 -14.44 -2.95
C ALA A 237 -12.07 -15.79 -2.80
N ALA A 238 -12.55 -16.12 -1.60
CA ALA A 238 -13.29 -17.34 -1.31
C ALA A 238 -14.60 -17.42 -2.10
N ILE A 239 -15.33 -16.32 -2.26
CA ILE A 239 -16.55 -16.25 -3.07
C ILE A 239 -16.23 -16.46 -4.56
N ARG A 240 -15.16 -15.84 -5.07
CA ARG A 240 -14.74 -15.98 -6.48
C ARG A 240 -14.24 -17.37 -6.84
N ALA A 241 -13.54 -18.02 -5.91
CA ALA A 241 -12.89 -19.32 -6.09
C ALA A 241 -13.64 -20.49 -5.39
N PRO A 242 -14.97 -20.38 -5.24
CA PRO A 242 -15.83 -21.09 -4.28
C PRO A 242 -15.11 -21.92 -3.19
N SER A 243 -14.32 -21.26 -2.33
CA SER A 243 -13.45 -21.93 -1.35
C SER A 243 -13.94 -21.74 0.08
N TRP A 244 -14.74 -22.70 0.57
CA TRP A 244 -15.23 -22.71 1.95
C TRP A 244 -14.10 -22.80 2.98
N ARG A 245 -13.00 -23.49 2.62
CA ARG A 245 -11.79 -23.57 3.45
C ARG A 245 -11.17 -22.18 3.65
N LEU A 246 -10.99 -21.40 2.58
CA LEU A 246 -10.40 -20.05 2.69
C LEU A 246 -11.28 -19.12 3.54
N LEU A 247 -12.61 -19.21 3.38
CA LEU A 247 -13.55 -18.47 4.20
C LEU A 247 -13.38 -18.83 5.68
N TRP A 248 -13.36 -20.12 6.01
CA TRP A 248 -13.25 -20.56 7.40
C TRP A 248 -11.92 -20.17 8.04
N GLU A 249 -10.80 -20.35 7.33
CA GLU A 249 -9.49 -19.93 7.83
C GLU A 249 -9.43 -18.41 8.05
N THR A 250 -10.02 -17.61 7.17
CA THR A 250 -10.10 -16.15 7.35
C THR A 250 -10.90 -15.78 8.60
N LEU A 251 -12.03 -16.44 8.86
CA LEU A 251 -12.82 -16.19 10.07
C LEU A 251 -12.08 -16.63 11.35
N LYS A 252 -11.32 -17.73 11.30
CA LYS A 252 -10.45 -18.14 12.42
C LYS A 252 -9.36 -17.10 12.69
N ILE A 253 -8.74 -16.55 11.65
CA ILE A 253 -7.74 -15.47 11.77
C ILE A 253 -8.38 -14.25 12.43
N ILE A 254 -9.54 -13.77 11.93
CA ILE A 254 -10.24 -12.63 12.55
C ILE A 254 -10.56 -12.91 14.03
N HIS A 255 -11.03 -14.10 14.36
CA HIS A 255 -11.35 -14.45 15.75
C HIS A 255 -10.11 -14.52 16.64
N ARG A 256 -9.00 -15.05 16.11
CA ARG A 256 -7.71 -15.18 16.82
C ARG A 256 -7.03 -13.84 17.01
N GLU A 257 -7.05 -12.98 15.99
CA GLU A 257 -6.30 -11.73 15.98
C GLU A 257 -7.10 -10.57 16.59
N ASP A 258 -8.39 -10.40 16.28
CA ASP A 258 -9.19 -9.27 16.77
C ASP A 258 -9.95 -9.64 18.05
N HIS A 259 -9.46 -9.09 19.16
CA HIS A 259 -9.98 -9.36 20.51
C HIS A 259 -11.10 -8.41 20.93
N TYR A 260 -11.39 -7.38 20.14
CA TYR A 260 -12.41 -6.40 20.49
C TYR A 260 -13.79 -6.90 20.10
N PHE A 261 -14.66 -7.10 21.10
CA PHE A 261 -16.05 -7.49 20.88
C PHE A 261 -16.78 -6.55 19.91
N TRP A 262 -16.60 -5.24 20.09
CA TRP A 262 -17.24 -4.21 19.25
C TRP A 262 -16.82 -4.29 17.78
N ASN A 263 -15.59 -4.73 17.48
CA ASN A 263 -15.12 -4.90 16.11
C ASN A 263 -15.93 -5.95 15.35
N LYS A 264 -16.26 -7.06 16.02
CA LYS A 264 -17.11 -8.14 15.48
C LYS A 264 -18.54 -7.66 15.23
N VAL A 265 -19.07 -6.81 16.11
CA VAL A 265 -20.42 -6.21 15.95
C VAL A 265 -20.47 -5.23 14.78
N ARG A 266 -19.47 -4.38 14.60
CA ARG A 266 -19.48 -3.33 13.55
C ARG A 266 -19.08 -3.83 12.16
N LEU A 267 -18.40 -4.98 12.04
CA LEU A 267 -17.92 -5.51 10.77
C LEU A 267 -19.01 -5.72 9.71
N PRO A 268 -20.17 -6.35 10.00
CA PRO A 268 -21.24 -6.53 9.00
C PRO A 268 -21.79 -5.20 8.48
N PHE A 269 -21.95 -4.21 9.36
CA PHE A 269 -22.42 -2.88 8.97
C PHE A 269 -21.41 -2.15 8.08
N TRP A 270 -20.12 -2.27 8.41
CA TRP A 270 -19.06 -1.72 7.57
C TRP A 270 -19.03 -2.39 6.20
N ALA A 271 -19.11 -3.72 6.14
CA ALA A 271 -19.12 -4.47 4.89
C ALA A 271 -20.33 -4.08 4.01
N ALA A 272 -21.53 -4.00 4.60
CA ALA A 272 -22.74 -3.55 3.90
C ALA A 272 -22.58 -2.12 3.36
N LYS A 273 -21.97 -1.22 4.14
CA LYS A 273 -21.67 0.15 3.72
C LYS A 273 -20.70 0.18 2.53
N GLN A 274 -19.66 -0.65 2.50
CA GLN A 274 -18.73 -0.71 1.37
C GLN A 274 -19.39 -1.23 0.09
N VAL A 275 -20.24 -2.25 0.21
CA VAL A 275 -21.05 -2.74 -0.92
C VAL A 275 -21.95 -1.63 -1.45
N TRP A 276 -22.64 -0.91 -0.56
CA TRP A 276 -23.49 0.23 -0.94
C TRP A 276 -22.71 1.31 -1.68
N ILE A 277 -21.58 1.76 -1.13
CA ILE A 277 -20.72 2.78 -1.75
C ILE A 277 -20.23 2.31 -3.13
N SER A 278 -19.99 1.02 -3.31
CA SER A 278 -19.52 0.48 -4.58
C SER A 278 -20.61 0.39 -5.65
N LEU A 279 -21.85 0.11 -5.24
CA LEU A 279 -23.01 0.13 -6.14
C LEU A 279 -23.47 1.56 -6.45
N PHE A 280 -23.31 2.47 -5.48
CA PHE A 280 -23.74 3.87 -5.56
C PHE A 280 -22.59 4.79 -5.14
N PRO A 281 -21.57 4.95 -5.99
CA PRO A 281 -20.42 5.78 -5.67
C PRO A 281 -20.87 7.23 -5.42
N PRO A 282 -20.49 7.84 -4.28
CA PRO A 282 -20.81 9.24 -4.03
C PRO A 282 -20.18 10.11 -5.11
N GLN A 283 -20.91 11.14 -5.56
CA GLN A 283 -20.30 12.25 -6.28
C GLN A 283 -19.54 13.09 -5.25
N TRP A 284 -18.26 12.82 -5.09
CA TRP A 284 -17.41 13.62 -4.22
C TRP A 284 -17.07 14.92 -4.96
N PRO A 285 -17.21 16.09 -4.32
CA PRO A 285 -16.80 17.35 -4.94
C PRO A 285 -15.28 17.32 -5.24
N PRO A 286 -14.81 18.02 -6.29
CA PRO A 286 -13.39 18.10 -6.59
C PRO A 286 -12.61 18.64 -5.39
N ALA A 287 -11.34 18.22 -5.25
CA ALA A 287 -10.43 18.77 -4.25
C ALA A 287 -10.44 20.30 -4.37
N ARG A 288 -10.53 21.01 -3.23
CA ARG A 288 -10.47 22.48 -3.25
C ARG A 288 -9.08 22.85 -3.77
N GLY A 289 -9.03 23.39 -4.99
CA GLY A 289 -7.79 23.94 -5.54
C GLY A 289 -7.26 25.00 -4.59
N GLY A 290 -6.02 24.81 -4.15
CA GLY A 290 -5.19 25.82 -3.48
C GLY A 290 -4.21 26.40 -4.48
#